data_AF-A0A1Q6ZPI0-F1
#
_entry.id   AF-A0A1Q6ZPI0-F1
#
_cell.length_a   1.000
_cell.length_b   1.000
_cell.length_c   1.000
_cell.angle_alpha   90.00
_cell.angle_beta   90.00
_cell.angle_gamma   90.00
#
_symmetry.space_group_name_H-M   'P 1'
#
loop_
_entity.id
_entity.type
_entity.pdbx_description
1 polymer ?
#
loop_
_entity_poly.entity_id
_entity_poly.type
_entity_poly.pdbx_seq_one_letter_code
_entity_poly.pdbx_strand_id
1 'polypeptide(L)'
;MDFVLTLHGHLPYVLHHGRWPHGSVWLSEAAFDSYLPLIEALQALERDGVPSPVTLGITPVLANQLAHPAFISEFEAYMQRRIESAAAAPASLAQSGDSQLVPIARFWHERLTRLLALFRSLDGDLVGALRGFEERGRIELISSAATHGFLPLLARDETIRLQLAVGVAEHKRLFGRAPKGCWLPECAYRPGGPWSPPGARPKSYRPGTDEHLAAAGYRYFFVDTHLVRAGAALGYPDVDDAPAAGERTPYVAYRVASSKRRPHDLYAFVRDPRASSQVWSRAQGYPGDERYLEFHKIRWPDGLRLWRVTGSAVDLGGKQRYDPAAADAAARNHADHFAGVLHETAERVERSRTPRAPLPVVTAPFDAELFGHWWFEGVDFLASLYRRLSHNGVHPVTAGQHITAGGKSAAGPAIQLTEGSWGKNGDFSMWLNEQTAWTWQRLWPLEESYWSVAPKALAGGAKARAVLAQATRSMLLAQASDWQFIISTAEAADYASQRFDEHCAQAEDLVRVLQSGTIDDATMHRVEALGAQDNLFPNVLRSIEEVVR
;
A
#
# COMPACT_ATOMS: atom_id res chain seq x y z
N MET A 1 -21.24 -16.54 -1.93
CA MET A 1 -20.80 -15.13 -2.10
C MET A 1 -19.28 -15.12 -2.09
N ASP A 2 -18.66 -14.31 -2.94
CA ASP A 2 -17.21 -14.20 -3.01
C ASP A 2 -16.67 -13.29 -1.89
N PHE A 3 -15.45 -13.57 -1.45
CA PHE A 3 -14.70 -12.74 -0.52
C PHE A 3 -13.33 -12.40 -1.11
N VAL A 4 -13.04 -11.12 -1.22
CA VAL A 4 -11.78 -10.59 -1.73
C VAL A 4 -11.06 -9.88 -0.58
N LEU A 5 -10.06 -10.55 0.00
CA LEU A 5 -9.06 -9.90 0.85
C LEU A 5 -8.06 -9.17 -0.04
N THR A 6 -7.86 -7.87 0.21
CA THR A 6 -6.85 -7.08 -0.48
C THR A 6 -5.88 -6.48 0.53
N LEU A 7 -4.59 -6.71 0.33
CA LEU A 7 -3.52 -6.16 1.16
C LEU A 7 -2.71 -5.16 0.33
N HIS A 8 -2.53 -3.93 0.82
CA HIS A 8 -1.77 -2.88 0.16
C HIS A 8 -0.43 -2.67 0.86
N GLY A 9 0.65 -3.21 0.28
CA GLY A 9 2.01 -2.98 0.72
C GLY A 9 2.60 -1.73 0.07
N HIS A 10 3.00 -0.78 0.91
CA HIS A 10 3.63 0.46 0.48
C HIS A 10 4.57 1.04 1.53
N LEU A 11 5.70 1.53 1.05
CA LEU A 11 6.56 2.46 1.76
C LEU A 11 7.10 3.48 0.75
N PRO A 12 7.31 4.75 1.15
CA PRO A 12 8.00 5.72 0.31
C PRO A 12 9.44 5.28 0.05
N TYR A 13 10.14 5.96 -0.86
CA TYR A 13 11.54 5.68 -1.09
C TYR A 13 12.39 6.14 0.10
N VAL A 14 12.87 5.18 0.89
CA VAL A 14 13.62 5.41 2.12
C VAL A 14 15.04 4.83 2.07
N LEU A 15 15.29 3.91 1.14
CA LEU A 15 16.62 3.34 0.93
C LEU A 15 17.60 4.46 0.53
N HIS A 16 18.77 4.51 1.18
CA HIS A 16 19.79 5.57 1.03
C HIS A 16 19.38 6.98 1.54
N HIS A 17 18.25 7.12 2.23
CA HIS A 17 17.75 8.41 2.75
C HIS A 17 17.59 8.39 4.27
N GLY A 18 18.69 8.05 4.95
CA GLY A 18 18.72 7.87 6.40
C GLY A 18 18.56 6.40 6.81
N ARG A 19 18.99 6.09 8.04
CA ARG A 19 18.91 4.73 8.62
C ARG A 19 17.98 4.66 9.82
N TRP A 20 18.11 5.59 10.76
CA TRP A 20 17.35 5.62 12.01
C TRP A 20 17.24 7.07 12.52
N PRO A 21 16.13 7.49 13.15
CA PRO A 21 14.89 6.74 13.42
C PRO A 21 13.95 6.61 12.21
N HIS A 22 14.25 7.34 11.14
CA HIS A 22 13.51 7.33 9.88
C HIS A 22 14.46 6.92 8.74
N GLY A 23 13.93 6.23 7.73
CA GLY A 23 14.72 5.73 6.62
C GLY A 23 14.62 4.21 6.44
N SER A 24 15.72 3.57 6.12
CA SER A 24 15.78 2.12 5.82
C SER A 24 15.34 1.19 6.96
N VAL A 25 15.30 1.67 8.21
CA VAL A 25 14.72 0.91 9.33
C VAL A 25 13.24 0.59 9.08
N TRP A 26 12.46 1.49 8.51
CA TRP A 26 11.04 1.25 8.19
C TRP A 26 10.87 0.11 7.19
N LEU A 27 11.72 0.09 6.16
CA LEU A 27 11.74 -0.99 5.16
C LEU A 27 12.15 -2.32 5.79
N SER A 28 13.12 -2.30 6.69
CA SER A 28 13.56 -3.50 7.41
C SER A 28 12.48 -4.03 8.36
N GLU A 29 11.78 -3.14 9.06
CA GLU A 29 10.68 -3.50 9.96
C GLU A 29 9.49 -4.08 9.18
N ALA A 30 9.06 -3.45 8.08
CA ALA A 30 8.00 -3.99 7.24
C ALA A 30 8.36 -5.39 6.67
N ALA A 31 9.62 -5.57 6.23
CA ALA A 31 10.07 -6.86 5.73
C ALA A 31 10.08 -7.95 6.82
N PHE A 32 10.56 -7.62 8.02
CA PHE A 32 10.65 -8.54 9.15
C PHE A 32 9.29 -8.86 9.78
N ASP A 33 8.47 -7.83 10.02
CA ASP A 33 7.24 -7.96 10.78
C ASP A 33 6.07 -8.39 9.89
N SER A 34 6.04 -8.00 8.60
CA SER A 34 4.89 -8.25 7.72
C SER A 34 5.19 -9.18 6.56
N TYR A 35 6.15 -8.87 5.68
CA TYR A 35 6.31 -9.63 4.43
C TYR A 35 6.88 -11.04 4.63
N LEU A 36 7.93 -11.19 5.46
CA LEU A 36 8.49 -12.52 5.76
C LEU A 36 7.49 -13.40 6.51
N PRO A 37 6.78 -12.93 7.55
CA PRO A 37 5.71 -13.69 8.19
C PRO A 37 4.58 -14.05 7.23
N LEU A 38 4.17 -13.14 6.34
CA LEU A 38 3.16 -13.44 5.33
C LEU A 38 3.63 -14.56 4.39
N ILE A 39 4.88 -14.53 3.94
CA ILE A 39 5.49 -15.61 3.14
C ILE A 39 5.51 -16.92 3.93
N GLU A 40 5.94 -16.90 5.19
CA GLU A 40 5.95 -18.08 6.08
C GLU A 40 4.54 -18.69 6.21
N ALA A 41 3.52 -17.85 6.40
CA ALA A 41 2.13 -18.26 6.51
C ALA A 41 1.59 -18.83 5.18
N LEU A 42 1.87 -18.20 4.04
CA LEU A 42 1.48 -18.71 2.72
C LEU A 42 2.14 -20.06 2.42
N GLN A 43 3.42 -20.24 2.77
CA GLN A 43 4.10 -21.54 2.67
C GLN A 43 3.42 -22.60 3.56
N ALA A 44 3.04 -22.23 4.78
CA ALA A 44 2.36 -23.15 5.70
C ALA A 44 0.98 -23.57 5.17
N LEU A 45 0.16 -22.61 4.71
CA LEU A 45 -1.15 -22.90 4.11
C LEU A 45 -1.02 -23.77 2.86
N GLU A 46 0.00 -23.53 2.03
CA GLU A 46 0.29 -24.37 0.86
C GLU A 46 0.67 -25.80 1.24
N ARG A 47 1.50 -25.99 2.27
CA ARG A 47 1.83 -27.33 2.82
C ARG A 47 0.60 -28.05 3.37
N ASP A 48 -0.30 -27.31 4.01
CA ASP A 48 -1.54 -27.83 4.59
C ASP A 48 -2.63 -28.09 3.52
N GLY A 49 -2.38 -27.75 2.25
CA GLY A 49 -3.35 -27.90 1.18
C GLY A 49 -4.53 -26.91 1.24
N VAL A 50 -4.39 -25.81 1.99
CA VAL A 50 -5.44 -24.80 2.21
C VAL A 50 -5.33 -23.71 1.13
N PRO A 51 -6.37 -23.49 0.30
CA PRO A 51 -6.39 -22.37 -0.64
C PRO A 51 -6.42 -21.03 0.10
N SER A 52 -5.50 -20.14 -0.25
CA SER A 52 -5.36 -18.83 0.40
C SER A 52 -5.25 -17.67 -0.62
N PRO A 53 -6.27 -17.46 -1.49
CA PRO A 53 -6.22 -16.40 -2.49
C PRO A 53 -6.26 -15.03 -1.83
N VAL A 54 -5.17 -14.28 -1.99
CA VAL A 54 -5.00 -12.89 -1.54
C VAL A 54 -4.76 -12.02 -2.77
N THR A 55 -5.40 -10.85 -2.83
CA THR A 55 -5.00 -9.79 -3.78
C THR A 55 -3.98 -8.89 -3.09
N LEU A 56 -2.70 -9.00 -3.45
CA LEU A 56 -1.61 -8.29 -2.80
C LEU A 56 -1.08 -7.18 -3.71
N GLY A 57 -1.31 -5.92 -3.33
CA GLY A 57 -0.69 -4.77 -3.97
C GLY A 57 0.68 -4.52 -3.42
N ILE A 58 1.69 -4.48 -4.29
CA ILE A 58 3.03 -4.02 -3.92
C ILE A 58 3.33 -2.83 -4.82
N THR A 59 3.46 -1.65 -4.23
CA THR A 59 3.74 -0.44 -5.02
C THR A 59 5.07 -0.55 -5.78
N PRO A 60 5.20 0.06 -6.98
CA PRO A 60 6.43 -0.03 -7.76
C PRO A 60 7.67 0.45 -7.01
N VAL A 61 7.56 1.54 -6.24
CA VAL A 61 8.62 2.06 -5.36
C VAL A 61 9.04 1.04 -4.30
N LEU A 62 8.09 0.39 -3.62
CA LEU A 62 8.38 -0.65 -2.64
C LEU A 62 9.03 -1.87 -3.28
N ALA A 63 8.46 -2.38 -4.38
CA ALA A 63 8.98 -3.56 -5.08
C ALA A 63 10.43 -3.34 -5.53
N ASN A 64 10.76 -2.15 -6.03
CA ASN A 64 12.13 -1.81 -6.40
C ASN A 64 13.07 -1.76 -5.19
N GLN A 65 12.62 -1.23 -4.05
CA GLN A 65 13.42 -1.20 -2.81
C GLN A 65 13.70 -2.61 -2.30
N LEU A 66 12.68 -3.47 -2.25
CA LEU A 66 12.82 -4.87 -1.80
C LEU A 66 13.72 -5.70 -2.71
N ALA A 67 13.78 -5.38 -4.00
CA ALA A 67 14.68 -6.03 -4.96
C ALA A 67 16.10 -5.42 -4.99
N HIS A 68 16.36 -4.34 -4.24
CA HIS A 68 17.62 -3.62 -4.34
C HIS A 68 18.74 -4.33 -3.54
N PRO A 69 19.95 -4.50 -4.09
CA PRO A 69 21.05 -5.18 -3.38
C PRO A 69 21.44 -4.54 -2.04
N ALA A 70 21.35 -3.21 -1.93
CA ALA A 70 21.61 -2.51 -0.68
C ALA A 70 20.58 -2.86 0.41
N PHE A 71 19.32 -3.09 0.07
CA PHE A 71 18.32 -3.54 1.02
C PHE A 71 18.66 -4.91 1.58
N ILE A 72 19.08 -5.86 0.73
CA ILE A 72 19.45 -7.22 1.18
C ILE A 72 20.56 -7.15 2.24
N SER A 73 21.62 -6.38 1.95
CA SER A 73 22.76 -6.21 2.87
C SER A 73 22.35 -5.48 4.16
N GLU A 74 21.53 -4.44 4.03
CA GLU A 74 21.06 -3.65 5.17
C GLU A 74 20.11 -4.42 6.09
N PHE A 75 19.19 -5.18 5.51
CA PHE A 75 18.25 -6.02 6.22
C PHE A 75 18.96 -7.15 6.97
N GLU A 76 19.93 -7.81 6.34
CA GLU A 76 20.71 -8.84 7.02
C GLU A 76 21.48 -8.26 8.22
N ALA A 77 22.14 -7.11 8.06
CA ALA A 77 22.82 -6.44 9.16
C ALA A 77 21.85 -5.97 10.25
N TYR A 78 20.65 -5.50 9.88
CA TYR A 78 19.59 -5.15 10.82
C TYR A 78 19.15 -6.36 11.65
N MET A 79 18.83 -7.47 11.00
CA MET A 79 18.38 -8.69 11.66
C MET A 79 19.45 -9.29 12.58
N GLN A 80 20.71 -9.32 12.15
CA GLN A 80 21.82 -9.81 12.98
C GLN A 80 21.94 -9.00 14.28
N ARG A 81 21.91 -7.66 14.20
CA ARG A 81 21.92 -6.80 15.40
C ARG A 81 20.72 -7.06 16.32
N ARG A 82 19.52 -7.25 15.76
CA ARG A 82 18.32 -7.56 16.55
C ARG A 82 18.44 -8.92 17.25
N ILE A 83 19.00 -9.93 16.58
CA ILE A 83 19.27 -11.25 17.15
C ILE A 83 20.26 -11.14 18.31
N GLU A 84 21.37 -10.42 18.13
CA GLU A 84 22.38 -10.18 19.17
C GLU A 84 21.77 -9.48 20.39
N SER A 85 20.98 -8.42 20.18
CA SER A 85 20.25 -7.73 21.25
C SER A 85 19.29 -8.67 21.98
N ALA A 86 18.54 -9.50 21.26
CA ALA A 86 17.62 -10.47 21.85
C ALA A 86 18.34 -11.58 22.63
N ALA A 87 19.51 -12.04 22.16
CA ALA A 87 20.35 -13.01 22.85
C ALA A 87 20.94 -12.45 24.15
N ALA A 88 21.31 -11.16 24.17
CA ALA A 88 21.87 -10.49 25.34
C ALA A 88 20.80 -10.03 26.36
N ALA A 89 19.55 -9.87 25.93
CA ALA A 89 18.45 -9.35 26.74
C ALA A 89 18.24 -10.07 28.09
N PRO A 90 18.36 -11.42 28.22
CA PRO A 90 18.19 -12.10 29.50
C PRO A 90 19.12 -11.62 30.62
N ALA A 91 20.37 -11.28 30.30
CA ALA A 91 21.32 -10.78 31.30
C ALA A 91 20.92 -9.39 31.79
N SER A 92 20.50 -8.51 30.89
CA SER A 92 20.01 -7.17 31.24
C SER A 92 18.69 -7.23 32.03
N LEU A 93 17.77 -8.14 31.68
CA LEU A 93 16.53 -8.36 32.44
C LEU A 93 16.78 -8.86 33.86
N ALA A 94 17.78 -9.71 34.05
CA ALA A 94 18.16 -10.16 35.38
C ALA A 94 18.67 -8.99 36.24
N GLN A 95 19.48 -8.09 35.66
CA GLN A 95 20.02 -6.91 36.36
C GLN A 95 18.94 -5.88 36.72
N SER A 96 17.93 -5.69 35.87
CA SER A 96 16.82 -4.74 36.14
C SER A 96 15.74 -5.31 37.05
N GLY A 97 15.81 -6.59 37.44
CA GLY A 97 14.78 -7.26 38.22
C GLY A 97 13.59 -7.78 37.39
N ASP A 98 13.66 -7.69 36.06
CA ASP A 98 12.60 -8.08 35.13
C ASP A 98 12.74 -9.53 34.61
N SER A 99 13.27 -10.44 35.43
CA SER A 99 13.53 -11.83 35.03
C SER A 99 12.28 -12.57 34.50
N GLN A 100 11.09 -12.11 34.90
CA GLN A 100 9.81 -12.60 34.40
C GLN A 100 9.59 -12.39 32.88
N LEU A 101 10.32 -11.47 32.24
CA LEU A 101 10.24 -11.18 30.80
C LEU A 101 11.23 -12.03 29.96
N VAL A 102 12.14 -12.76 30.59
CA VAL A 102 13.15 -13.60 29.90
C VAL A 102 12.54 -14.57 28.88
N PRO A 103 11.40 -15.24 29.15
CA PRO A 103 10.75 -16.09 28.16
C PRO A 103 10.37 -15.34 26.87
N ILE A 104 9.97 -14.07 26.97
CA ILE A 104 9.55 -13.26 25.82
C ILE A 104 10.77 -12.79 25.02
N ALA A 105 11.89 -12.48 25.68
CA ALA A 105 13.15 -12.23 24.99
C ALA A 105 13.63 -13.45 24.19
N ARG A 106 13.49 -14.67 24.76
CA ARG A 106 13.79 -15.92 24.05
C ARG A 106 12.86 -16.15 22.85
N PHE A 107 11.56 -15.90 23.01
CA PHE A 107 10.60 -15.92 21.91
C PHE A 107 11.04 -15.00 20.75
N TRP A 108 11.47 -13.76 21.03
CA TRP A 108 11.99 -12.86 20.01
C TRP A 108 13.25 -13.38 19.35
N HIS A 109 14.22 -13.87 20.13
CA HIS A 109 15.45 -14.43 19.59
C HIS A 109 15.17 -15.60 18.63
N GLU A 110 14.28 -16.52 19.01
CA GLU A 110 13.86 -17.66 18.18
C GLU A 110 13.15 -17.20 16.90
N ARG A 111 12.21 -16.26 17.00
CA ARG A 111 11.49 -15.70 15.84
C ARG A 111 12.45 -15.00 14.88
N LEU A 112 13.31 -14.11 15.40
CA LEU A 112 14.28 -13.37 14.58
C LEU A 112 15.23 -14.32 13.86
N THR A 113 15.73 -15.35 14.56
CA THR A 113 16.61 -16.37 13.98
C THR A 113 15.92 -17.15 12.86
N ARG A 114 14.67 -17.58 13.10
CA ARG A 114 13.88 -18.32 12.11
C ARG A 114 13.58 -17.48 10.87
N LEU A 115 13.17 -16.23 11.04
CA LEU A 115 12.85 -15.35 9.91
C LEU A 115 14.09 -14.91 9.11
N LEU A 116 15.25 -14.73 9.76
CA LEU A 116 16.52 -14.54 9.05
C LEU A 116 16.91 -15.80 8.25
N ALA A 117 16.69 -16.99 8.80
CA ALA A 117 16.92 -18.24 8.07
C ALA A 117 15.98 -18.37 6.86
N LEU A 118 14.70 -17.98 7.00
CA LEU A 118 13.75 -17.91 5.87
C LEU A 118 14.25 -16.93 4.82
N PHE A 119 14.61 -15.70 5.19
CA PHE A 119 15.14 -14.70 4.27
C PHE A 119 16.34 -15.22 3.47
N ARG A 120 17.30 -15.87 4.14
CA ARG A 120 18.45 -16.50 3.50
C ARG A 120 18.07 -17.65 2.58
N SER A 121 17.06 -18.46 2.94
CA SER A 121 16.56 -19.54 2.07
C SER A 121 15.86 -19.05 0.80
N LEU A 122 15.48 -17.77 0.78
CA LEU A 122 14.93 -17.08 -0.39
C LEU A 122 16.02 -16.33 -1.17
N ASP A 123 17.29 -16.50 -0.83
CA ASP A 123 18.43 -15.72 -1.36
C ASP A 123 18.24 -14.20 -1.23
N GLY A 124 17.46 -13.76 -0.23
CA GLY A 124 17.06 -12.37 -0.04
C GLY A 124 16.03 -11.83 -1.03
N ASP A 125 15.51 -12.66 -1.95
CA ASP A 125 14.60 -12.25 -3.02
C ASP A 125 13.11 -12.37 -2.60
N LEU A 126 12.65 -11.42 -1.78
CA LEU A 126 11.24 -11.33 -1.37
C LEU A 126 10.29 -11.15 -2.57
N VAL A 127 10.72 -10.37 -3.57
CA VAL A 127 9.94 -10.08 -4.78
C VAL A 127 9.75 -11.35 -5.62
N GLY A 128 10.81 -12.12 -5.80
CA GLY A 128 10.78 -13.42 -6.46
C GLY A 128 9.93 -14.45 -5.71
N ALA A 129 9.98 -14.44 -4.38
CA ALA A 129 9.12 -15.31 -3.56
C ALA A 129 7.62 -15.01 -3.78
N LEU A 130 7.23 -13.73 -3.75
CA LEU A 130 5.86 -13.29 -4.03
C LEU A 130 5.44 -13.61 -5.48
N ARG A 131 6.32 -13.36 -6.46
CA ARG A 131 6.10 -13.76 -7.87
C ARG A 131 5.81 -15.25 -7.97
N GLY A 132 6.57 -16.09 -7.27
CA GLY A 132 6.38 -17.54 -7.29
C GLY A 132 4.99 -17.96 -6.79
N PHE A 133 4.46 -17.30 -5.76
CA PHE A 133 3.09 -17.58 -5.31
C PHE A 133 2.04 -17.19 -6.35
N GLU A 134 2.22 -16.07 -7.05
CA GLU A 134 1.32 -15.66 -8.14
C GLU A 134 1.39 -16.63 -9.33
N GLU A 135 2.59 -17.10 -9.70
CA GLU A 135 2.78 -18.09 -10.77
C GLU A 135 2.07 -19.42 -10.48
N ARG A 136 2.02 -19.82 -9.20
CA ARG A 136 1.25 -20.99 -8.73
C ARG A 136 -0.24 -20.70 -8.52
N GLY A 137 -0.71 -19.48 -8.80
CA GLY A 137 -2.10 -19.07 -8.63
C GLY A 137 -2.56 -19.00 -7.17
N ARG A 138 -1.62 -18.85 -6.22
CA ARG A 138 -1.90 -18.76 -4.78
C ARG A 138 -2.33 -17.36 -4.36
N ILE A 139 -1.75 -16.34 -4.99
CA ILE A 139 -2.09 -14.94 -4.78
C ILE A 139 -2.24 -14.26 -6.15
N GLU A 140 -2.77 -13.05 -6.17
CA GLU A 140 -2.72 -12.13 -7.30
C GLU A 140 -1.92 -10.90 -6.90
N LEU A 141 -0.92 -10.53 -7.71
CA LEU A 141 -0.16 -9.31 -7.48
C LEU A 141 -0.78 -8.16 -8.30
N ILE A 142 -0.98 -7.01 -7.65
CA ILE A 142 -1.46 -5.80 -8.31
C ILE A 142 -0.42 -4.67 -8.21
N SER A 143 -0.53 -3.68 -9.09
CA SER A 143 0.37 -2.53 -9.10
C SER A 143 -0.29 -1.28 -8.52
N SER A 144 0.39 -0.15 -8.63
CA SER A 144 -0.07 1.19 -8.28
C SER A 144 0.63 2.23 -9.17
N ALA A 145 0.44 3.52 -8.87
CA ALA A 145 1.28 4.58 -9.38
C ALA A 145 2.75 4.38 -8.93
N ALA A 146 3.71 4.79 -9.77
CA ALA A 146 5.15 4.58 -9.58
C ALA A 146 5.64 4.81 -8.14
N THR A 147 5.30 5.97 -7.60
CA THR A 147 5.71 6.43 -6.27
C THR A 147 4.52 6.71 -5.38
N HIS A 148 3.38 6.06 -5.65
CA HIS A 148 2.13 6.28 -4.93
C HIS A 148 1.70 7.76 -4.93
N GLY A 149 1.93 8.49 -6.02
CA GLY A 149 1.58 9.91 -6.08
C GLY A 149 0.07 10.14 -6.08
N PHE A 150 -0.40 11.20 -5.40
CA PHE A 150 -1.82 11.52 -5.26
C PHE A 150 -2.44 12.01 -6.59
N LEU A 151 -2.82 11.06 -7.45
CA LEU A 151 -3.14 11.29 -8.86
C LEU A 151 -4.16 12.41 -9.12
N PRO A 152 -5.26 12.56 -8.35
CA PRO A 152 -6.26 13.61 -8.60
C PRO A 152 -5.73 15.04 -8.53
N LEU A 153 -4.63 15.28 -7.79
CA LEU A 153 -4.05 16.61 -7.57
C LEU A 153 -2.84 16.91 -8.45
N LEU A 154 -2.30 15.93 -9.20
CA LEU A 154 -1.21 16.18 -10.16
C LEU A 154 -1.71 17.07 -11.30
N ALA A 155 -0.94 18.09 -11.68
CA ALA A 155 -1.41 19.12 -12.60
C ALA A 155 -1.58 18.62 -14.04
N ARG A 156 -0.68 17.75 -14.51
CA ARG A 156 -0.61 17.30 -15.91
C ARG A 156 -1.19 15.91 -16.09
N ASP A 157 -1.96 15.71 -17.15
CA ASP A 157 -2.46 14.39 -17.53
C ASP A 157 -1.30 13.49 -17.98
N GLU A 158 -0.25 14.06 -18.57
CA GLU A 158 1.00 13.37 -18.88
C GLU A 158 1.70 12.84 -17.62
N THR A 159 1.69 13.58 -16.50
CA THR A 159 2.25 13.11 -15.23
C THR A 159 1.46 11.92 -14.69
N ILE A 160 0.12 11.98 -14.71
CA ILE A 160 -0.73 10.84 -14.28
C ILE A 160 -0.44 9.61 -15.15
N ARG A 161 -0.39 9.78 -16.49
CA ARG A 161 -0.05 8.69 -17.41
C ARG A 161 1.34 8.13 -17.16
N LEU A 162 2.33 8.97 -16.85
CA LEU A 162 3.69 8.55 -16.53
C LEU A 162 3.76 7.72 -15.24
N GLN A 163 3.10 8.18 -14.17
CA GLN A 163 2.98 7.45 -12.90
C GLN A 163 2.41 6.03 -13.13
N LEU A 164 1.35 5.92 -13.94
CA LEU A 164 0.73 4.62 -14.26
C LEU A 164 1.58 3.77 -15.20
N ALA A 165 2.21 4.37 -16.23
CA ALA A 165 3.04 3.66 -17.20
C ALA A 165 4.29 3.05 -16.53
N VAL A 166 4.96 3.81 -15.64
CA VAL A 166 6.06 3.27 -14.83
C VAL A 166 5.54 2.16 -13.92
N GLY A 167 4.37 2.30 -13.32
CA GLY A 167 3.78 1.27 -12.48
C GLY A 167 3.49 -0.04 -13.22
N VAL A 168 3.00 0.02 -14.46
CA VAL A 168 2.82 -1.16 -15.33
C VAL A 168 4.16 -1.75 -15.73
N ALA A 169 5.12 -0.92 -16.15
CA ALA A 169 6.42 -1.36 -16.63
C ALA A 169 7.22 -2.07 -15.55
N GLU A 170 7.25 -1.52 -14.33
CA GLU A 170 8.01 -2.06 -13.22
C GLU A 170 7.37 -3.31 -12.62
N HIS A 171 6.04 -3.35 -12.56
CA HIS A 171 5.34 -4.58 -12.17
C HIS A 171 5.66 -5.71 -13.16
N LYS A 172 5.66 -5.44 -14.47
CA LYS A 172 6.05 -6.42 -15.49
C LYS A 172 7.52 -6.83 -15.38
N ARG A 173 8.43 -5.90 -15.07
CA ARG A 173 9.86 -6.17 -14.93
C ARG A 173 10.15 -7.08 -13.74
N LEU A 174 9.48 -6.85 -12.61
CA LEU A 174 9.76 -7.54 -11.34
C LEU A 174 8.95 -8.84 -11.19
N PHE A 175 7.66 -8.80 -11.54
CA PHE A 175 6.73 -9.93 -11.38
C PHE A 175 6.44 -10.69 -12.69
N GLY A 176 7.01 -10.26 -13.81
CA GLY A 176 7.02 -11.01 -15.08
C GLY A 176 5.76 -10.87 -15.96
N ARG A 177 4.70 -10.22 -15.47
CA ARG A 177 3.43 -10.03 -16.19
C ARG A 177 2.89 -8.60 -16.04
N ALA A 178 2.02 -8.16 -16.95
CA ALA A 178 1.35 -6.88 -16.77
C ALA A 178 0.29 -6.99 -15.66
N PRO A 179 0.16 -6.00 -14.76
CA PRO A 179 -0.84 -6.01 -13.70
C PRO A 179 -2.24 -5.84 -14.28
N LYS A 180 -3.22 -6.56 -13.74
CA LYS A 180 -4.64 -6.35 -14.05
C LYS A 180 -5.30 -5.38 -13.07
N GLY A 181 -4.93 -5.44 -11.80
CA GLY A 181 -5.43 -4.53 -10.76
C GLY A 181 -4.52 -3.33 -10.55
N CYS A 182 -5.12 -2.21 -10.17
CA CYS A 182 -4.44 -1.04 -9.65
C CYS A 182 -4.95 -0.72 -8.25
N TRP A 183 -4.05 -0.68 -7.27
CA TRP A 183 -4.31 0.08 -6.07
C TRP A 183 -4.12 1.56 -6.39
N LEU A 184 -5.22 2.31 -6.51
CA LEU A 184 -5.12 3.76 -6.63
C LEU A 184 -4.52 4.32 -5.35
N PRO A 185 -3.52 5.22 -5.43
CA PRO A 185 -2.98 5.85 -4.25
C PRO A 185 -4.10 6.45 -3.41
N GLU A 186 -4.22 5.97 -2.18
CA GLU A 186 -5.25 6.40 -1.21
C GLU A 186 -6.70 6.13 -1.63
N CYS A 187 -6.92 5.18 -2.55
CA CYS A 187 -8.18 5.02 -3.27
C CYS A 187 -8.70 6.36 -3.85
N ALA A 188 -7.81 7.31 -4.13
CA ALA A 188 -8.16 8.67 -4.50
C ALA A 188 -8.62 8.72 -5.95
N TYR A 189 -9.89 9.05 -6.12
CA TYR A 189 -10.56 9.05 -7.41
C TYR A 189 -11.19 10.41 -7.68
N ARG A 190 -11.07 10.87 -8.93
CA ARG A 190 -11.78 12.03 -9.46
C ARG A 190 -12.44 11.68 -10.79
N PRO A 191 -13.75 11.95 -10.98
CA PRO A 191 -14.40 11.78 -12.28
C PRO A 191 -13.94 12.86 -13.28
N GLY A 192 -14.07 12.58 -14.57
CA GLY A 192 -13.73 13.57 -15.61
C GLY A 192 -14.59 14.83 -15.51
N GLY A 193 -14.00 16.01 -15.54
CA GLY A 193 -14.70 17.27 -15.31
C GLY A 193 -13.74 18.46 -15.12
N PRO A 194 -14.26 19.65 -14.77
CA PRO A 194 -13.45 20.80 -14.40
C PRO A 194 -12.48 20.46 -13.27
N TRP A 195 -11.32 21.10 -13.26
CA TRP A 195 -10.29 20.90 -12.25
C TRP A 195 -9.74 22.25 -11.80
N SER A 196 -9.92 22.58 -10.52
CA SER A 196 -9.53 23.87 -9.95
C SER A 196 -9.23 23.76 -8.44
N PRO A 197 -8.29 22.90 -8.01
CA PRO A 197 -7.88 22.90 -6.60
C PRO A 197 -7.31 24.29 -6.21
N PRO A 198 -7.48 24.72 -4.96
CA PRO A 198 -6.97 26.02 -4.49
C PRO A 198 -5.48 26.23 -4.81
N GLY A 199 -5.16 27.33 -5.48
CA GLY A 199 -3.79 27.68 -5.89
C GLY A 199 -3.35 27.13 -7.25
N ALA A 200 -4.08 26.18 -7.84
CA ALA A 200 -3.77 25.69 -9.18
C ALA A 200 -4.39 26.55 -10.28
N ARG A 201 -3.79 26.51 -11.48
CA ARG A 201 -4.40 27.08 -12.68
C ARG A 201 -5.66 26.28 -13.05
N PRO A 202 -6.86 26.89 -13.10
CA PRO A 202 -8.08 26.17 -13.45
C PRO A 202 -8.02 25.58 -14.86
N LYS A 203 -8.55 24.36 -15.00
CA LYS A 203 -8.74 23.66 -16.27
C LYS A 203 -10.24 23.39 -16.44
N SER A 204 -10.79 23.77 -17.59
CA SER A 204 -12.23 23.61 -17.88
C SER A 204 -12.67 22.15 -17.93
N TYR A 205 -11.75 21.26 -18.32
CA TYR A 205 -11.98 19.82 -18.32
C TYR A 205 -10.67 19.06 -18.21
N ARG A 206 -10.69 17.97 -17.44
CA ARG A 206 -9.67 16.92 -17.42
C ARG A 206 -10.34 15.54 -17.44
N PRO A 207 -9.74 14.53 -18.10
CA PRO A 207 -10.18 13.14 -18.00
C PRO A 207 -10.26 12.66 -16.55
N GLY A 208 -11.14 11.70 -16.28
CA GLY A 208 -11.26 11.06 -14.97
C GLY A 208 -10.10 10.11 -14.68
N THR A 209 -9.93 9.77 -13.41
CA THR A 209 -8.95 8.75 -12.98
C THR A 209 -9.23 7.40 -13.67
N ASP A 210 -10.49 7.04 -13.86
CA ASP A 210 -10.92 5.84 -14.58
C ASP A 210 -10.48 5.81 -16.05
N GLU A 211 -10.52 6.96 -16.74
CA GLU A 211 -10.06 7.07 -18.13
C GLU A 211 -8.55 6.81 -18.23
N HIS A 212 -7.77 7.35 -17.29
CA HIS A 212 -6.32 7.12 -17.21
C HIS A 212 -5.98 5.66 -16.87
N LEU A 213 -6.69 5.06 -15.91
CA LEU A 213 -6.52 3.65 -15.55
C LEU A 213 -6.83 2.71 -16.72
N ALA A 214 -7.95 2.94 -17.40
CA ALA A 214 -8.35 2.13 -18.55
C ALA A 214 -7.35 2.26 -19.71
N ALA A 215 -6.85 3.48 -19.97
CA ALA A 215 -5.82 3.71 -20.98
C ALA A 215 -4.48 3.02 -20.65
N ALA A 216 -4.13 2.92 -19.36
CA ALA A 216 -2.95 2.19 -18.89
C ALA A 216 -3.13 0.65 -18.92
N GLY A 217 -4.33 0.15 -19.24
CA GLY A 217 -4.61 -1.29 -19.36
C GLY A 217 -5.07 -1.97 -18.07
N TYR A 218 -5.30 -1.22 -17.00
CA TYR A 218 -5.87 -1.77 -15.77
C TYR A 218 -7.33 -2.16 -15.96
N ARG A 219 -7.76 -3.20 -15.24
CA ARG A 219 -9.08 -3.83 -15.32
C ARG A 219 -9.89 -3.66 -14.07
N TYR A 220 -9.28 -3.40 -12.92
CA TYR A 220 -10.01 -3.06 -11.71
C TYR A 220 -9.19 -2.23 -10.73
N PHE A 221 -9.88 -1.61 -9.79
CA PHE A 221 -9.32 -0.85 -8.67
C PHE A 221 -10.28 -0.86 -7.47
N PHE A 222 -9.89 -0.19 -6.39
CA PHE A 222 -10.63 -0.16 -5.13
C PHE A 222 -11.09 1.26 -4.81
N VAL A 223 -12.28 1.37 -4.22
CA VAL A 223 -12.86 2.63 -3.74
C VAL A 223 -13.51 2.45 -2.38
N ASP A 224 -13.65 3.55 -1.66
CA ASP A 224 -14.45 3.56 -0.44
C ASP A 224 -15.96 3.56 -0.73
N THR A 225 -16.77 3.06 0.21
CA THR A 225 -18.23 2.88 0.08
C THR A 225 -18.96 4.16 -0.32
N HIS A 226 -18.52 5.31 0.19
CA HIS A 226 -19.21 6.58 -0.05
C HIS A 226 -19.12 7.07 -1.50
N LEU A 227 -18.04 6.72 -2.23
CA LEU A 227 -17.85 7.08 -3.65
C LEU A 227 -18.90 6.43 -4.55
N VAL A 228 -19.45 5.31 -4.08
CA VAL A 228 -20.50 4.56 -4.75
C VAL A 228 -21.87 5.07 -4.31
N ARG A 229 -22.11 5.23 -3.01
CA ARG A 229 -23.41 5.66 -2.48
C ARG A 229 -23.78 7.12 -2.78
N ALA A 230 -22.81 7.95 -3.18
CA ALA A 230 -22.96 9.41 -3.28
C ALA A 230 -23.44 10.05 -1.96
N GLY A 231 -22.97 9.48 -0.83
CA GLY A 231 -23.28 9.90 0.54
C GLY A 231 -22.03 10.31 1.32
N ALA A 232 -22.17 10.57 2.62
CA ALA A 232 -21.06 10.94 3.49
C ALA A 232 -19.99 9.84 3.56
N ALA A 233 -18.72 10.25 3.65
CA ALA A 233 -17.58 9.37 3.84
C ALA A 233 -17.68 8.53 5.11
N LEU A 234 -17.01 7.38 5.13
CA LEU A 234 -16.79 6.65 6.38
C LEU A 234 -15.87 7.49 7.28
N GLY A 235 -16.48 8.32 8.13
CA GLY A 235 -15.94 8.54 9.47
C GLY A 235 -16.17 7.25 10.25
N TYR A 236 -15.30 6.93 11.21
CA TYR A 236 -15.54 5.82 12.13
C TYR A 236 -16.48 6.26 13.27
N PRO A 237 -17.80 6.34 13.05
CA PRO A 237 -18.73 5.89 14.07
C PRO A 237 -19.63 4.75 13.57
N ASP A 238 -20.13 3.97 14.53
CA ASP A 238 -20.84 2.71 14.39
C ASP A 238 -21.85 2.68 13.23
N VAL A 239 -21.64 1.77 12.27
CA VAL A 239 -22.45 1.65 11.05
C VAL A 239 -23.38 0.45 11.18
N ASP A 240 -24.54 0.66 11.80
CA ASP A 240 -25.72 -0.18 11.60
C ASP A 240 -26.64 0.54 10.61
N ASP A 241 -26.68 0.08 9.36
CA ASP A 241 -27.91 0.04 8.56
C ASP A 241 -27.68 -0.68 7.21
N ALA A 242 -28.62 -1.57 6.88
CA ALA A 242 -28.70 -2.18 5.56
C ALA A 242 -29.23 -1.14 4.55
N PRO A 243 -28.64 -1.01 3.34
CA PRO A 243 -29.09 -0.03 2.37
C PRO A 243 -30.53 -0.28 1.91
N ALA A 244 -31.29 0.79 1.69
CA ALA A 244 -32.66 0.74 1.20
C ALA A 244 -32.72 0.18 -0.24
N ALA A 245 -33.85 -0.42 -0.62
CA ALA A 245 -34.04 -0.93 -1.98
C ALA A 245 -33.85 0.19 -3.03
N GLY A 246 -32.86 0.03 -3.92
CA GLY A 246 -32.48 1.04 -4.93
C GLY A 246 -31.19 1.80 -4.63
N GLU A 247 -30.65 1.69 -3.41
CA GLU A 247 -29.33 2.21 -3.07
C GLU A 247 -28.21 1.28 -3.56
N ARG A 248 -27.09 1.87 -3.98
CA ARG A 248 -25.91 1.11 -4.39
C ARG A 248 -25.29 0.42 -3.17
N THR A 249 -25.00 -0.87 -3.31
CA THR A 249 -24.45 -1.74 -2.26
C THR A 249 -22.93 -1.86 -2.36
N PRO A 250 -22.19 -2.02 -1.24
CA PRO A 250 -20.76 -2.36 -1.30
C PRO A 250 -20.51 -3.82 -1.74
N TYR A 251 -21.55 -4.64 -1.81
CA TYR A 251 -21.44 -6.10 -2.03
C TYR A 251 -21.34 -6.52 -3.50
N VAL A 252 -20.90 -5.62 -4.38
CA VAL A 252 -20.83 -5.81 -5.83
C VAL A 252 -19.62 -5.05 -6.38
N ALA A 253 -18.90 -5.66 -7.33
CA ALA A 253 -17.93 -4.95 -8.16
C ALA A 253 -18.64 -4.20 -9.31
N TYR A 254 -18.56 -2.87 -9.34
CA TYR A 254 -19.26 -2.07 -10.34
C TYR A 254 -18.41 -1.83 -11.58
N ARG A 255 -19.02 -1.93 -12.76
CA ARG A 255 -18.37 -1.41 -13.97
C ARG A 255 -18.34 0.13 -13.92
N VAL A 256 -17.23 0.74 -14.25
CA VAL A 256 -17.08 2.21 -14.19
C VAL A 256 -17.40 2.83 -15.54
N ALA A 257 -18.19 3.90 -15.52
CA ALA A 257 -18.48 4.74 -16.66
C ALA A 257 -17.86 6.13 -16.46
N SER A 258 -17.22 6.63 -17.52
CA SER A 258 -16.70 8.00 -17.55
C SER A 258 -17.81 9.02 -17.42
N SER A 259 -17.43 10.28 -17.16
CA SER A 259 -18.36 11.41 -17.12
C SER A 259 -19.09 11.67 -18.44
N LYS A 260 -18.57 11.15 -19.56
CA LYS A 260 -19.24 11.13 -20.87
C LYS A 260 -20.18 9.94 -21.05
N ARG A 261 -20.50 9.20 -19.97
CA ARG A 261 -21.34 7.99 -19.91
C ARG A 261 -20.86 6.87 -20.83
N ARG A 262 -19.56 6.80 -21.13
CA ARG A 262 -18.96 5.68 -21.87
C ARG A 262 -18.43 4.68 -20.86
N PRO A 263 -18.95 3.43 -20.84
CA PRO A 263 -18.50 2.44 -19.88
C PRO A 263 -17.14 1.88 -20.29
N HIS A 264 -16.19 1.88 -19.35
CA HIS A 264 -14.87 1.27 -19.49
C HIS A 264 -14.94 -0.22 -19.19
N ASP A 265 -13.97 -1.01 -19.65
CA ASP A 265 -13.78 -2.38 -19.16
C ASP A 265 -12.93 -2.36 -17.87
N LEU A 266 -13.39 -1.53 -16.91
CA LEU A 266 -12.75 -1.23 -15.64
C LEU A 266 -13.78 -1.40 -14.52
N TYR A 267 -13.41 -2.11 -13.45
CA TYR A 267 -14.29 -2.43 -12.33
C TYR A 267 -13.81 -1.78 -11.03
N ALA A 268 -14.75 -1.25 -10.24
CA ALA A 268 -14.48 -0.72 -8.91
C ALA A 268 -15.01 -1.70 -7.86
N PHE A 269 -14.08 -2.25 -7.07
CA PHE A 269 -14.40 -2.97 -5.84
C PHE A 269 -14.61 -1.98 -4.71
N VAL A 270 -15.62 -2.24 -3.88
CA VAL A 270 -16.07 -1.30 -2.86
C VAL A 270 -15.70 -1.85 -1.49
N ARG A 271 -14.95 -1.06 -0.71
CA ARG A 271 -14.58 -1.40 0.67
C ARG A 271 -15.83 -1.69 1.51
N ASP A 272 -15.97 -2.89 2.04
CA ASP A 272 -17.10 -3.24 2.91
C ASP A 272 -16.94 -2.58 4.30
N PRO A 273 -17.90 -1.75 4.74
CA PRO A 273 -17.82 -1.08 6.04
C PRO A 273 -17.79 -2.05 7.22
N ARG A 274 -18.54 -3.16 7.15
CA ARG A 274 -18.67 -4.12 8.25
C ARG A 274 -17.39 -4.92 8.46
N ALA A 275 -16.81 -5.46 7.39
CA ALA A 275 -15.53 -6.15 7.45
C ALA A 275 -14.40 -5.19 7.87
N SER A 276 -14.40 -3.96 7.35
CA SER A 276 -13.37 -2.98 7.67
C SER A 276 -13.42 -2.55 9.13
N SER A 277 -14.60 -2.27 9.69
CA SER A 277 -14.74 -1.82 11.08
C SER A 277 -14.27 -2.86 12.09
N GLN A 278 -14.46 -4.15 11.81
CA GLN A 278 -14.01 -5.26 12.67
C GLN A 278 -12.49 -5.33 12.84
N VAL A 279 -11.73 -4.77 11.91
CA VAL A 279 -10.27 -4.76 11.97
C VAL A 279 -9.73 -3.36 12.29
N TRP A 280 -10.26 -2.33 11.65
CA TRP A 280 -9.74 -0.94 11.73
C TRP A 280 -10.39 -0.06 12.80
N SER A 281 -11.47 -0.50 13.46
CA SER A 281 -12.05 0.29 14.55
C SER A 281 -11.06 0.44 15.70
N ARG A 282 -10.74 1.70 16.06
CA ARG A 282 -9.90 1.99 17.24
C ARG A 282 -10.54 1.54 18.56
N ALA A 283 -11.87 1.47 18.61
CA ALA A 283 -12.61 1.16 19.82
C ALA A 283 -12.90 -0.35 19.97
N GLN A 284 -13.14 -1.04 18.85
CA GLN A 284 -13.69 -2.40 18.85
C GLN A 284 -12.95 -3.37 17.90
N GLY A 285 -11.95 -2.89 17.14
CA GLY A 285 -11.23 -3.71 16.18
C GLY A 285 -10.32 -4.72 16.87
N TYR A 286 -10.12 -5.88 16.24
CA TYR A 286 -9.29 -6.96 16.80
C TYR A 286 -7.89 -6.51 17.26
N PRO A 287 -7.14 -5.65 16.54
CA PRO A 287 -5.82 -5.20 16.97
C PRO A 287 -5.74 -4.60 18.38
N GLY A 288 -6.87 -4.09 18.90
CA GLY A 288 -6.96 -3.53 20.25
C GLY A 288 -7.13 -4.55 21.38
N ASP A 289 -7.19 -5.86 21.06
CA ASP A 289 -7.36 -6.89 22.08
C ASP A 289 -6.23 -6.90 23.11
N GLU A 290 -6.61 -6.99 24.38
CA GLU A 290 -5.69 -6.87 25.50
C GLU A 290 -4.56 -7.92 25.50
N ARG A 291 -4.74 -9.05 24.81
CA ARG A 291 -3.79 -10.16 24.72
C ARG A 291 -2.70 -9.92 23.67
N TYR A 292 -2.95 -9.08 22.68
CA TYR A 292 -2.02 -8.83 21.58
C TYR A 292 -0.82 -8.01 22.01
N LEU A 293 0.28 -8.15 21.25
CA LEU A 293 1.53 -7.44 21.51
C LEU A 293 1.31 -5.90 21.45
N GLU A 294 1.79 -5.19 22.47
CA GLU A 294 1.78 -3.72 22.50
C GLU A 294 2.87 -3.16 21.58
N PHE A 295 2.44 -2.45 20.55
CA PHE A 295 3.34 -1.86 19.55
C PHE A 295 4.22 -0.74 20.14
N HIS A 296 3.66 0.12 20.99
CA HIS A 296 4.30 1.36 21.41
C HIS A 296 5.29 1.18 22.58
N LYS A 297 5.24 0.05 23.28
CA LYS A 297 6.09 -0.20 24.45
C LYS A 297 7.34 -0.99 24.06
N ILE A 298 8.41 -0.25 23.80
CA ILE A 298 9.72 -0.79 23.43
C ILE A 298 10.68 -0.68 24.61
N ARG A 299 11.38 -1.77 24.94
CA ARG A 299 12.37 -1.80 26.02
C ARG A 299 13.72 -1.23 25.56
N TRP A 300 14.35 -0.42 26.40
CA TRP A 300 15.77 -0.06 26.30
C TRP A 300 16.58 -0.93 27.30
N PRO A 301 17.75 -1.53 26.97
CA PRO A 301 18.55 -1.26 25.78
C PRO A 301 18.36 -2.12 24.51
N ASP A 302 17.56 -3.17 24.59
CA ASP A 302 17.50 -4.21 23.55
C ASP A 302 16.55 -3.90 22.37
N GLY A 303 15.61 -2.96 22.52
CA GLY A 303 14.65 -2.60 21.49
C GLY A 303 13.54 -3.64 21.29
N LEU A 304 13.26 -4.50 22.27
CA LEU A 304 12.22 -5.53 22.17
C LEU A 304 10.86 -5.04 22.67
N ARG A 305 9.80 -5.53 22.02
CA ARG A 305 8.39 -5.38 22.46
C ARG A 305 8.03 -6.55 23.36
N LEU A 306 7.92 -6.34 24.68
CA LEU A 306 7.78 -7.44 25.66
C LEU A 306 6.41 -7.50 26.35
N TRP A 307 5.52 -6.58 25.99
CA TRP A 307 4.25 -6.36 26.70
C TRP A 307 3.07 -6.53 25.77
N ARG A 308 1.90 -6.79 26.36
CA ARG A 308 0.62 -6.83 25.65
C ARG A 308 -0.15 -5.53 25.81
N VAL A 309 -1.12 -5.28 24.93
CA VAL A 309 -1.99 -4.10 24.95
C VAL A 309 -2.63 -3.89 26.32
N THR A 310 -2.99 -4.97 27.03
CA THR A 310 -3.50 -4.97 28.42
C THR A 310 -4.85 -4.32 28.64
N GLY A 311 -5.15 -3.23 27.94
CA GLY A 311 -6.38 -2.46 28.02
C GLY A 311 -6.17 -1.09 27.37
N SER A 312 -7.21 -0.55 26.77
CA SER A 312 -7.18 0.75 26.07
C SER A 312 -6.93 1.94 27.00
N ALA A 313 -7.33 1.83 28.27
CA ALA A 313 -7.13 2.86 29.30
C ALA A 313 -5.85 2.64 30.14
N VAL A 314 -5.04 1.62 29.83
CA VAL A 314 -3.82 1.30 30.57
C VAL A 314 -2.64 2.03 29.95
N ASP A 315 -1.95 2.84 30.75
CA ASP A 315 -0.74 3.55 30.33
C ASP A 315 0.42 2.58 30.03
N LEU A 316 1.52 3.10 29.47
CA LEU A 316 2.70 2.29 29.17
C LEU A 316 3.31 1.64 30.42
N GLY A 317 3.23 2.26 31.60
CA GLY A 317 3.74 1.69 32.85
C GLY A 317 2.98 0.44 33.28
N GLY A 318 1.65 0.45 33.14
CA GLY A 318 0.74 -0.61 33.56
C GLY A 318 0.61 -1.79 32.59
N LYS A 319 1.20 -1.72 31.39
CA LYS A 319 1.17 -2.83 30.42
C LYS A 319 1.78 -4.10 31.01
N GLN A 320 1.04 -5.20 30.91
CA GLN A 320 1.43 -6.51 31.41
C GLN A 320 2.28 -7.28 30.40
N ARG A 321 2.94 -8.33 30.87
CA ARG A 321 3.78 -9.21 30.05
C ARG A 321 2.97 -9.83 28.91
N TYR A 322 3.56 -9.87 27.73
CA TYR A 322 3.01 -10.57 26.57
C TYR A 322 2.99 -12.09 26.78
N ASP A 323 1.95 -12.77 26.29
CA ASP A 323 1.84 -14.23 26.28
C ASP A 323 1.53 -14.70 24.85
N PRO A 324 2.53 -15.25 24.13
CA PRO A 324 2.36 -15.68 22.74
C PRO A 324 1.25 -16.72 22.56
N ALA A 325 1.06 -17.63 23.54
CA ALA A 325 0.05 -18.69 23.41
C ALA A 325 -1.37 -18.14 23.58
N ALA A 326 -1.55 -17.19 24.49
CA ALA A 326 -2.83 -16.50 24.67
C ALA A 326 -3.18 -15.62 23.47
N ALA A 327 -2.18 -14.95 22.88
CA ALA A 327 -2.34 -14.11 21.70
C ALA A 327 -2.68 -14.95 20.45
N ASP A 328 -2.01 -16.08 20.23
CA ASP A 328 -2.33 -17.04 19.16
C ASP A 328 -3.77 -17.60 19.31
N ALA A 329 -4.19 -17.96 20.52
CA ALA A 329 -5.57 -18.36 20.78
C ALA A 329 -6.59 -17.24 20.47
N ALA A 330 -6.25 -15.99 20.81
CA ALA A 330 -7.08 -14.82 20.46
C ALA A 330 -7.19 -14.62 18.95
N ALA A 331 -6.08 -14.72 18.20
CA ALA A 331 -6.06 -14.64 16.74
C ALA A 331 -6.94 -15.70 16.06
N ARG A 332 -6.92 -16.95 16.55
CA ARG A 332 -7.85 -17.99 16.07
C ARG A 332 -9.31 -17.64 16.33
N ASN A 333 -9.63 -17.20 17.55
CA ASN A 333 -11.01 -16.85 17.91
C ASN A 333 -11.52 -15.67 17.09
N HIS A 334 -10.69 -14.65 16.86
CA HIS A 334 -11.05 -13.53 15.99
C HIS A 334 -11.21 -13.94 14.54
N ALA A 335 -10.39 -14.87 14.03
CA ALA A 335 -10.56 -15.42 12.69
C ALA A 335 -11.88 -16.17 12.53
N ASP A 336 -12.27 -16.98 13.53
CA ASP A 336 -13.58 -17.64 13.58
C ASP A 336 -14.74 -16.63 13.60
N HIS A 337 -14.63 -15.59 14.44
CA HIS A 337 -15.62 -14.53 14.50
C HIS A 337 -15.73 -13.77 13.17
N PHE A 338 -14.61 -13.36 12.57
CA PHE A 338 -14.60 -12.66 11.28
C PHE A 338 -15.19 -13.52 10.16
N ALA A 339 -14.89 -14.82 10.13
CA ALA A 339 -15.53 -15.74 9.22
C ALA A 339 -17.06 -15.79 9.43
N GLY A 340 -17.52 -15.79 10.68
CA GLY A 340 -18.95 -15.65 11.03
C GLY A 340 -19.57 -14.36 10.48
N VAL A 341 -18.91 -13.22 10.66
CA VAL A 341 -19.33 -11.91 10.12
C VAL A 341 -19.49 -11.97 8.60
N LEU A 342 -18.54 -12.60 7.89
CA LEU A 342 -18.60 -12.78 6.44
C LEU A 342 -19.77 -13.70 6.03
N HIS A 343 -20.00 -14.79 6.77
CA HIS A 343 -21.10 -15.72 6.52
C HIS A 343 -22.48 -15.06 6.70
N GLU A 344 -22.70 -14.38 7.82
CA GLU A 344 -23.95 -13.65 8.07
C GLU A 344 -24.20 -12.56 7.01
N THR A 345 -23.12 -11.90 6.56
CA THR A 345 -23.20 -10.91 5.48
C THR A 345 -23.61 -11.60 4.17
N ALA A 346 -23.06 -12.79 3.87
CA ALA A 346 -23.45 -13.59 2.72
C ALA A 346 -24.94 -13.94 2.75
N GLU A 347 -25.45 -14.41 3.88
CA GLU A 347 -26.86 -14.76 4.05
C GLU A 347 -27.79 -13.55 3.90
N ARG A 348 -27.38 -12.37 4.41
CA ARG A 348 -28.14 -11.12 4.25
C ARG A 348 -28.19 -10.69 2.78
N VAL A 349 -27.06 -10.73 2.08
CA VAL A 349 -26.98 -10.39 0.65
C VAL A 349 -27.80 -11.36 -0.18
N GLU A 350 -27.71 -12.66 0.07
CA GLU A 350 -28.46 -13.66 -0.70
C GLU A 350 -29.98 -13.53 -0.48
N ARG A 351 -30.44 -13.24 0.75
CA ARG A 351 -31.88 -13.00 1.03
C ARG A 351 -32.48 -11.81 0.28
N SER A 352 -31.66 -10.82 -0.07
CA SER A 352 -32.06 -9.61 -0.80
C SER A 352 -31.75 -9.68 -2.30
N ARG A 353 -31.16 -10.79 -2.75
CA ARG A 353 -30.67 -10.95 -4.11
C ARG A 353 -31.82 -11.25 -5.07
N THR A 354 -31.80 -10.61 -6.23
CA THR A 354 -32.71 -10.94 -7.33
C THR A 354 -32.06 -11.92 -8.30
N PRO A 355 -32.81 -12.72 -9.08
CA PRO A 355 -32.22 -13.69 -10.03
C PRO A 355 -31.31 -13.06 -11.11
N ARG A 356 -31.46 -11.75 -11.38
CA ARG A 356 -30.64 -11.00 -12.34
C ARG A 356 -29.54 -10.17 -11.66
N ALA A 357 -29.39 -10.26 -10.34
CA ALA A 357 -28.35 -9.54 -9.62
C ALA A 357 -26.96 -10.08 -9.98
N PRO A 358 -25.93 -9.20 -10.00
CA PRO A 358 -24.55 -9.61 -10.22
C PRO A 358 -24.06 -10.58 -9.14
N LEU A 359 -22.96 -11.28 -9.42
CA LEU A 359 -22.29 -12.13 -8.45
C LEU A 359 -21.88 -11.28 -7.22
N PRO A 360 -22.35 -11.58 -6.00
CA PRO A 360 -22.03 -10.76 -4.85
C PRO A 360 -20.61 -11.01 -4.36
N VAL A 361 -19.97 -9.95 -3.87
CA VAL A 361 -18.61 -9.96 -3.33
C VAL A 361 -18.49 -9.06 -2.11
N VAL A 362 -17.85 -9.53 -1.06
CA VAL A 362 -17.35 -8.68 0.04
C VAL A 362 -15.89 -8.36 -0.23
N THR A 363 -15.53 -7.08 -0.23
CA THR A 363 -14.15 -6.63 -0.41
C THR A 363 -13.63 -6.05 0.90
N ALA A 364 -12.53 -6.61 1.42
CA ALA A 364 -11.86 -6.11 2.61
C ALA A 364 -10.42 -5.69 2.27
N PRO A 365 -10.23 -4.41 1.88
CA PRO A 365 -8.91 -3.83 1.65
C PRO A 365 -8.29 -3.29 2.95
N PHE A 366 -7.00 -3.57 3.16
CA PHE A 366 -6.22 -3.12 4.31
C PHE A 366 -4.78 -2.83 3.89
N ASP A 367 -4.07 -1.97 4.63
CA ASP A 367 -2.61 -1.88 4.51
C ASP A 367 -1.96 -3.22 4.89
N ALA A 368 -0.95 -3.66 4.14
CA ALA A 368 -0.30 -4.93 4.37
C ALA A 368 0.46 -4.92 5.70
N GLU A 369 1.07 -3.77 6.04
CA GLU A 369 1.84 -3.56 7.26
C GLU A 369 0.95 -3.58 8.51
N LEU A 370 -0.38 -3.50 8.37
CA LEU A 370 -1.28 -3.77 9.49
C LEU A 370 -1.02 -5.17 10.05
N PHE A 371 -0.86 -6.17 9.17
CA PHE A 371 -0.71 -7.56 9.57
C PHE A 371 0.76 -7.87 9.83
N GLY A 372 1.09 -8.05 11.10
CA GLY A 372 2.41 -8.42 11.58
C GLY A 372 3.24 -7.26 12.16
N HIS A 373 3.15 -6.06 11.59
CA HIS A 373 3.87 -4.89 12.10
C HIS A 373 3.06 -4.12 13.14
N TRP A 374 1.95 -3.50 12.74
CA TRP A 374 1.08 -2.75 13.67
C TRP A 374 0.26 -3.69 14.57
N TRP A 375 -0.33 -4.72 13.98
CA TRP A 375 -0.99 -5.82 14.68
C TRP A 375 -0.14 -7.08 14.52
N PHE A 376 0.66 -7.39 15.53
CA PHE A 376 1.68 -8.45 15.48
C PHE A 376 1.12 -9.83 15.09
N GLU A 377 -0.03 -10.19 15.63
CA GLU A 377 -0.71 -11.47 15.39
C GLU A 377 -1.58 -11.46 14.13
N GLY A 378 -1.57 -10.36 13.36
CA GLY A 378 -2.43 -10.20 12.19
C GLY A 378 -2.19 -11.27 11.13
N VAL A 379 -0.94 -11.70 10.91
CA VAL A 379 -0.63 -12.78 9.97
C VAL A 379 -1.16 -14.14 10.46
N ASP A 380 -1.09 -14.39 11.76
CA ASP A 380 -1.63 -15.62 12.38
C ASP A 380 -3.17 -15.65 12.28
N PHE A 381 -3.81 -14.49 12.45
CA PHE A 381 -5.23 -14.30 12.17
C PHE A 381 -5.56 -14.63 10.70
N LEU A 382 -4.80 -14.11 9.73
CA LEU A 382 -5.04 -14.39 8.31
C LEU A 382 -4.92 -15.89 7.99
N ALA A 383 -3.88 -16.55 8.52
CA ALA A 383 -3.69 -17.98 8.34
C ALA A 383 -4.85 -18.79 8.94
N SER A 384 -5.33 -18.39 10.12
CA SER A 384 -6.48 -19.02 10.77
C SER A 384 -7.78 -18.76 10.00
N LEU A 385 -7.95 -17.55 9.45
CA LEU A 385 -9.11 -17.17 8.66
C LEU A 385 -9.24 -18.03 7.41
N TYR A 386 -8.17 -18.21 6.63
CA TYR A 386 -8.23 -19.05 5.43
C TYR A 386 -8.54 -20.52 5.75
N ARG A 387 -7.97 -21.06 6.84
CA ARG A 387 -8.35 -22.40 7.33
C ARG A 387 -9.85 -22.47 7.63
N ARG A 388 -10.41 -21.44 8.27
CA ARG A 388 -11.84 -21.41 8.58
C ARG A 388 -12.75 -21.22 7.36
N LEU A 389 -12.37 -20.35 6.43
CA LEU A 389 -13.18 -20.04 5.23
C LEU A 389 -13.38 -21.27 4.33
N SER A 390 -12.45 -22.22 4.34
CA SER A 390 -12.57 -23.48 3.59
C SER A 390 -13.82 -24.32 3.94
N HIS A 391 -14.48 -24.03 5.07
CA HIS A 391 -15.64 -24.77 5.56
C HIS A 391 -16.89 -23.92 5.83
N ASN A 392 -16.88 -22.60 5.54
CA ASN A 392 -17.92 -21.67 6.01
C ASN A 392 -18.88 -21.14 4.92
N GLY A 393 -18.86 -21.70 3.70
CA GLY A 393 -19.78 -21.30 2.62
C GLY A 393 -19.51 -19.93 1.98
N VAL A 394 -18.53 -19.18 2.46
CA VAL A 394 -17.96 -17.99 1.79
C VAL A 394 -16.81 -18.44 0.90
N HIS A 395 -16.71 -17.89 -0.32
CA HIS A 395 -15.71 -18.31 -1.29
C HIS A 395 -14.58 -17.29 -1.39
N PRO A 396 -13.43 -17.51 -0.72
CA PRO A 396 -12.28 -16.63 -0.89
C PRO A 396 -11.78 -16.73 -2.34
N VAL A 397 -11.58 -15.59 -2.99
CA VAL A 397 -11.06 -15.45 -4.36
C VAL A 397 -10.19 -14.20 -4.46
N THR A 398 -9.33 -14.12 -5.48
CA THR A 398 -8.66 -12.86 -5.81
C THR A 398 -9.62 -11.92 -6.57
N ALA A 399 -9.33 -10.62 -6.58
CA ALA A 399 -10.14 -9.63 -7.28
C ALA A 399 -10.25 -9.95 -8.79
N GLY A 400 -9.14 -10.32 -9.42
CA GLY A 400 -9.06 -10.77 -10.80
C GLY A 400 -9.87 -12.04 -11.07
N GLN A 401 -9.89 -12.98 -10.12
CA GLN A 401 -10.71 -14.18 -10.22
C GLN A 401 -12.20 -13.83 -10.18
N HIS A 402 -12.64 -12.94 -9.28
CA HIS A 402 -14.05 -12.51 -9.20
C HIS A 402 -14.54 -11.90 -10.53
N ILE A 403 -13.78 -10.96 -11.11
CA ILE A 403 -14.17 -10.32 -12.38
C ILE A 403 -14.12 -11.30 -13.58
N THR A 404 -13.27 -12.32 -13.53
CA THR A 404 -13.14 -13.31 -14.62
C THR A 404 -14.22 -14.38 -14.53
N ALA A 405 -14.44 -14.93 -13.33
CA ALA A 405 -15.32 -16.08 -13.10
C ALA A 405 -16.79 -15.76 -13.39
N GLY A 406 -17.26 -14.55 -13.08
CA GLY A 406 -18.67 -14.22 -13.33
C GLY A 406 -18.98 -13.79 -14.77
N GLY A 407 -18.00 -13.65 -15.68
CA GLY A 407 -18.25 -13.23 -17.07
C GLY A 407 -19.14 -11.98 -17.17
N LYS A 408 -20.18 -11.99 -18.02
CA LYS A 408 -21.17 -10.89 -18.10
C LYS A 408 -22.01 -10.70 -16.83
N SER A 409 -22.06 -11.70 -15.94
CA SER A 409 -22.81 -11.70 -14.68
C SER A 409 -21.99 -11.31 -13.43
N ALA A 410 -20.66 -11.19 -13.52
CA ALA A 410 -19.83 -10.63 -12.44
C ALA A 410 -20.00 -9.12 -12.34
N ALA A 411 -20.21 -8.46 -13.49
CA ALA A 411 -20.28 -7.01 -13.58
C ALA A 411 -21.59 -6.48 -12.95
N GLY A 412 -21.45 -5.68 -11.89
CA GLY A 412 -22.50 -4.76 -11.48
C GLY A 412 -22.86 -3.76 -12.59
N PRO A 413 -23.98 -3.03 -12.44
CA PRO A 413 -24.36 -2.01 -13.41
C PRO A 413 -23.24 -0.98 -13.61
N ALA A 414 -23.17 -0.40 -14.80
CA ALA A 414 -22.22 0.66 -15.06
C ALA A 414 -22.61 1.91 -14.24
N ILE A 415 -21.69 2.42 -13.43
CA ILE A 415 -21.91 3.62 -12.60
C ILE A 415 -20.85 4.68 -12.86
N GLN A 416 -21.25 5.93 -12.63
CA GLN A 416 -20.32 7.02 -12.40
C GLN A 416 -20.08 7.14 -10.89
N LEU A 417 -18.80 7.15 -10.51
CA LEU A 417 -18.34 7.35 -9.14
C LEU A 417 -18.25 8.85 -8.82
N THR A 418 -18.39 9.21 -7.55
CA THR A 418 -18.12 10.57 -7.05
C THR A 418 -16.65 10.72 -6.68
N GLU A 419 -16.17 11.97 -6.63
CA GLU A 419 -14.82 12.27 -6.14
C GLU A 419 -14.68 11.87 -4.67
N GLY A 420 -13.51 11.36 -4.28
CA GLY A 420 -13.21 10.99 -2.90
C GLY A 420 -11.94 10.17 -2.76
N SER A 421 -11.57 9.86 -1.52
CA SER A 421 -10.45 8.98 -1.13
C SER A 421 -10.89 8.05 0.00
N TRP A 422 -10.09 7.06 0.38
CA TRP A 422 -10.38 6.28 1.60
C TRP A 422 -9.87 6.91 2.90
N GLY A 423 -9.26 8.10 2.81
CA GLY A 423 -8.65 8.81 3.92
C GLY A 423 -9.66 9.44 4.88
N LYS A 424 -9.16 10.21 5.84
CA LYS A 424 -10.00 10.95 6.78
C LYS A 424 -10.99 11.84 6.02
N ASN A 425 -12.25 11.85 6.45
CA ASN A 425 -13.38 12.56 5.81
C ASN A 425 -13.75 12.08 4.39
N GLY A 426 -13.05 11.07 3.85
CA GLY A 426 -13.25 10.52 2.50
C GLY A 426 -13.05 11.50 1.35
N ASP A 427 -12.42 12.64 1.61
CA ASP A 427 -12.12 13.67 0.61
C ASP A 427 -10.60 13.80 0.43
N PHE A 428 -10.13 14.92 -0.13
CA PHE A 428 -8.71 15.18 -0.36
C PHE A 428 -8.05 15.98 0.77
N SER A 429 -8.76 16.27 1.87
CA SER A 429 -8.29 17.17 2.93
C SER A 429 -7.05 16.69 3.67
N MET A 430 -6.77 15.38 3.67
CA MET A 430 -5.52 14.83 4.21
C MET A 430 -4.28 15.17 3.37
N TRP A 431 -4.43 15.40 2.06
CA TRP A 431 -3.30 15.71 1.18
C TRP A 431 -3.30 17.15 0.71
N LEU A 432 -4.45 17.83 0.74
CA LEU A 432 -4.58 19.25 0.41
C LEU A 432 -5.27 20.00 1.54
N ASN A 433 -4.46 20.61 2.40
CA ASN A 433 -4.89 21.47 3.50
C ASN A 433 -3.87 22.60 3.70
N GLU A 434 -4.07 23.45 4.71
CA GLU A 434 -3.21 24.59 4.98
C GLU A 434 -1.74 24.21 5.24
N GLN A 435 -1.48 23.04 5.85
CA GLN A 435 -0.12 22.57 6.18
C GLN A 435 0.61 21.99 4.95
N THR A 436 -0.12 21.53 3.94
CA THR A 436 0.44 20.83 2.77
C THR A 436 0.33 21.61 1.46
N ALA A 437 -0.46 22.69 1.42
CA ALA A 437 -0.69 23.48 0.21
C ALA A 437 0.60 23.97 -0.46
N TRP A 438 1.64 24.28 0.32
CA TRP A 438 2.95 24.73 -0.18
C TRP A 438 3.63 23.67 -1.05
N THR A 439 3.44 22.37 -0.76
CA THR A 439 4.02 21.28 -1.56
C THR A 439 3.41 21.27 -2.96
N TRP A 440 2.10 21.46 -3.08
CA TRP A 440 1.39 21.52 -4.36
C TRP A 440 1.74 22.76 -5.17
N GLN A 441 1.88 23.91 -4.50
CA GLN A 441 2.32 25.16 -5.12
C GLN A 441 3.72 25.04 -5.74
N ARG A 442 4.57 24.13 -5.24
CA ARG A 442 5.88 23.81 -5.81
C ARG A 442 5.79 22.74 -6.91
N LEU A 443 4.99 21.69 -6.72
CA LEU A 443 4.84 20.60 -7.68
C LEU A 443 4.21 21.04 -9.01
N TRP A 444 3.15 21.86 -8.98
CA TRP A 444 2.44 22.21 -10.21
C TRP A 444 3.31 22.96 -11.23
N PRO A 445 4.09 24.00 -10.88
CA PRO A 445 5.02 24.62 -11.82
C PRO A 445 6.18 23.71 -12.24
N LEU A 446 6.65 22.82 -11.35
CA LEU A 446 7.67 21.83 -11.68
C LEU A 446 7.19 20.87 -12.76
N GLU A 447 5.96 20.34 -12.66
CA GLU A 447 5.35 19.49 -13.68
C GLU A 447 5.29 20.19 -15.04
N GLU A 448 4.80 21.42 -15.09
CA GLU A 448 4.72 22.20 -16.33
C GLU A 448 6.12 22.43 -16.94
N SER A 449 7.10 22.76 -16.10
CA SER A 449 8.49 22.98 -16.54
C SER A 449 9.14 21.70 -17.06
N TYR A 450 8.95 20.58 -16.37
CA TYR A 450 9.44 19.26 -16.79
C TYR A 450 8.88 18.86 -18.16
N TRP A 451 7.55 18.95 -18.35
CA TRP A 451 6.93 18.56 -19.61
C TRP A 451 7.27 19.50 -20.77
N SER A 452 7.67 20.74 -20.50
CA SER A 452 8.16 21.66 -21.54
C SER A 452 9.48 21.21 -22.18
N VAL A 453 10.31 20.45 -21.47
CA VAL A 453 11.62 19.98 -21.95
C VAL A 453 11.68 18.50 -22.28
N ALA A 454 10.83 17.67 -21.66
CA ALA A 454 10.90 16.22 -21.75
C ALA A 454 10.90 15.68 -23.20
N PRO A 455 10.02 16.12 -24.12
CA PRO A 455 10.02 15.61 -25.50
C PRO A 455 11.33 15.89 -26.25
N LYS A 456 11.88 17.10 -26.11
CA LYS A 456 13.14 17.50 -26.75
C LYS A 456 14.33 16.76 -26.15
N ALA A 457 14.37 16.63 -24.83
CA ALA A 457 15.44 15.91 -24.13
C ALA A 457 15.43 14.41 -24.48
N LEU A 458 14.25 13.82 -24.65
CA LEU A 458 14.06 12.42 -25.02
C LEU A 458 14.58 12.12 -26.43
N ALA A 459 14.36 13.04 -27.38
CA ALA A 459 14.89 12.98 -28.73
C ALA A 459 16.38 13.41 -28.83
N GLY A 460 16.97 13.84 -27.72
CA GLY A 460 18.37 14.29 -27.65
C GLY A 460 19.38 13.14 -27.57
N GLY A 461 20.66 13.51 -27.43
CA GLY A 461 21.76 12.57 -27.26
C GLY A 461 21.81 11.92 -25.87
N ALA A 462 22.80 11.04 -25.66
CA ALA A 462 22.93 10.25 -24.44
C ALA A 462 22.96 11.09 -23.14
N LYS A 463 23.68 12.22 -23.13
CA LYS A 463 23.73 13.13 -21.98
C LYS A 463 22.34 13.70 -21.63
N ALA A 464 21.59 14.18 -22.62
CA ALA A 464 20.24 14.73 -22.41
C ALA A 464 19.26 13.66 -21.91
N ARG A 465 19.33 12.45 -22.46
CA ARG A 465 18.52 11.31 -22.02
C ARG A 465 18.87 10.87 -20.59
N ALA A 466 20.14 10.90 -20.19
CA ALA A 466 20.55 10.58 -18.82
C ALA A 466 20.04 11.62 -17.81
N VAL A 467 20.19 12.92 -18.12
CA VAL A 467 19.65 14.02 -17.30
C VAL A 467 18.13 13.90 -17.19
N LEU A 468 17.42 13.65 -18.30
CA LEU A 468 15.98 13.45 -18.31
C LEU A 468 15.57 12.27 -17.42
N ALA A 469 16.25 11.13 -17.52
CA ALA A 469 15.94 9.95 -16.70
C ALA A 469 16.03 10.28 -15.21
N GLN A 470 17.09 10.97 -14.79
CA GLN A 470 17.26 11.33 -13.38
C GLN A 470 16.28 12.42 -12.93
N ALA A 471 16.04 13.45 -13.75
CA ALA A 471 15.03 14.48 -13.47
C ALA A 471 13.64 13.85 -13.27
N THR A 472 13.33 12.82 -14.06
CA THR A 472 12.08 12.08 -13.96
C THR A 472 11.98 11.33 -12.64
N ARG A 473 13.05 10.64 -12.21
CA ARG A 473 13.07 9.94 -10.92
C ARG A 473 12.86 10.91 -9.76
N SER A 474 13.62 12.00 -9.70
CA SER A 474 13.48 13.01 -8.64
C SER A 474 12.07 13.63 -8.64
N MET A 475 11.49 13.93 -9.82
CA MET A 475 10.11 14.43 -9.90
C MET A 475 9.09 13.39 -9.39
N LEU A 476 9.20 12.13 -9.80
CA LEU A 476 8.30 11.07 -9.32
C LEU A 476 8.43 10.90 -7.81
N LEU A 477 9.66 10.92 -7.26
CA LEU A 477 9.90 10.84 -5.82
C LEU A 477 9.29 12.03 -5.05
N ALA A 478 9.38 13.25 -5.58
CA ALA A 478 8.74 14.43 -5.01
C ALA A 478 7.20 14.33 -5.00
N GLN A 479 6.61 13.56 -5.92
CA GLN A 479 5.16 13.43 -6.08
C GLN A 479 4.52 12.40 -5.15
N ALA A 480 5.30 11.66 -4.35
CA ALA A 480 4.77 10.64 -3.44
C ALA A 480 3.76 11.24 -2.44
N SER A 481 2.58 10.62 -2.29
CA SER A 481 1.52 11.13 -1.39
C SER A 481 1.92 11.08 0.09
N ASP A 482 2.92 10.26 0.42
CA ASP A 482 3.48 10.08 1.76
C ASP A 482 3.90 11.40 2.38
N TRP A 483 4.48 12.32 1.60
CA TRP A 483 4.99 13.57 2.14
C TRP A 483 3.87 14.42 2.73
N GLN A 484 2.78 14.60 1.99
CA GLN A 484 1.62 15.36 2.48
C GLN A 484 0.89 14.61 3.60
N PHE A 485 0.85 13.28 3.55
CA PHE A 485 0.27 12.46 4.62
C PHE A 485 1.02 12.64 5.95
N ILE A 486 2.35 12.44 5.95
CA ILE A 486 3.20 12.53 7.14
C ILE A 486 3.21 13.96 7.71
N ILE A 487 3.21 14.98 6.85
CA ILE A 487 3.08 16.38 7.30
C ILE A 487 1.74 16.58 8.01
N SER A 488 0.63 16.06 7.45
CA SER A 488 -0.71 16.24 8.02
C SER A 488 -0.95 15.46 9.32
N THR A 489 -0.25 14.34 9.53
CA THR A 489 -0.33 13.56 10.78
C THR A 489 0.65 14.04 11.86
N ALA A 490 1.62 14.89 11.50
CA ALA A 490 2.64 15.46 12.39
C ALA A 490 3.58 14.45 13.07
N GLU A 491 3.66 13.20 12.59
CA GLU A 491 4.49 12.16 13.21
C GLU A 491 5.98 12.29 12.86
N ALA A 492 6.30 12.71 11.63
CA ALA A 492 7.67 12.92 11.13
C ALA A 492 7.73 14.06 10.10
N ALA A 493 7.01 15.16 10.37
CA ALA A 493 6.80 16.26 9.43
C ALA A 493 8.11 16.90 8.95
N ASP A 494 9.13 17.02 9.80
CA ASP A 494 10.45 17.57 9.42
C ASP A 494 11.15 16.69 8.39
N TYR A 495 11.14 15.37 8.60
CA TYR A 495 11.70 14.41 7.65
C TYR A 495 10.96 14.46 6.31
N ALA A 496 9.63 14.44 6.33
CA ALA A 496 8.83 14.51 5.11
C ALA A 496 9.04 15.82 4.34
N SER A 497 9.10 16.96 5.04
CA SER A 497 9.34 18.27 4.43
C SER A 497 10.73 18.34 3.78
N GLN A 498 11.77 17.86 4.49
CA GLN A 498 13.13 17.80 3.96
C GLN A 498 13.22 16.91 2.71
N ARG A 499 12.65 15.70 2.75
CA ARG A 499 12.67 14.77 1.61
C ARG A 499 11.95 15.34 0.40
N PHE A 500 10.78 15.94 0.59
CA PHE A 500 10.05 16.62 -0.46
C PHE A 500 10.88 17.74 -1.09
N ASP A 501 11.50 18.59 -0.26
CA ASP A 501 12.28 19.73 -0.72
C ASP A 501 13.53 19.32 -1.50
N GLU A 502 14.24 18.28 -1.04
CA GLU A 502 15.41 17.71 -1.70
C GLU A 502 15.05 17.20 -3.10
N HIS A 503 14.01 16.38 -3.21
CA HIS A 503 13.58 15.81 -4.50
C HIS A 503 13.09 16.88 -5.47
N CYS A 504 12.35 17.88 -4.99
CA CYS A 504 11.95 19.01 -5.83
C CYS A 504 13.16 19.81 -6.31
N ALA A 505 14.11 20.12 -5.42
CA ALA A 505 15.30 20.90 -5.78
C ALA A 505 16.16 20.19 -6.83
N GLN A 506 16.32 18.87 -6.69
CA GLN A 506 17.03 18.05 -7.68
C GLN A 506 16.31 18.05 -9.04
N ALA A 507 14.99 17.85 -9.05
CA ALA A 507 14.21 17.84 -10.28
C ALA A 507 14.23 19.21 -10.98
N GLU A 508 14.02 20.29 -10.23
CA GLU A 508 14.09 21.67 -10.71
C GLU A 508 15.45 21.99 -11.32
N ASP A 509 16.53 21.58 -10.66
CA ASP A 509 17.89 21.80 -11.13
C ASP A 509 18.16 21.09 -12.47
N LEU A 510 17.83 19.80 -12.56
CA LEU A 510 18.02 19.02 -13.79
C LEU A 510 17.11 19.50 -14.92
N VAL A 511 15.90 19.98 -14.62
CA VAL A 511 15.01 20.62 -15.61
C VAL A 511 15.63 21.92 -16.13
N ARG A 512 16.22 22.77 -15.27
CA ARG A 512 16.92 24.00 -15.71
C ARG A 512 18.11 23.69 -16.62
N VAL A 513 18.87 22.65 -16.33
CA VAL A 513 19.95 22.15 -17.21
C VAL A 513 19.40 21.79 -18.59
N LEU A 514 18.29 21.04 -18.65
CA LEU A 514 17.66 20.67 -19.93
C LEU A 514 17.12 21.88 -20.69
N GLN A 515 16.61 22.90 -19.98
CA GLN A 515 16.15 24.16 -20.56
C GLN A 515 17.30 24.96 -21.18
N SER A 516 18.45 25.03 -20.51
CA SER A 516 19.62 25.76 -21.02
C SER A 516 20.27 25.08 -22.22
N GLY A 517 20.19 23.74 -22.29
CA GLY A 517 20.79 22.93 -23.35
C GLY A 517 22.29 22.67 -23.20
N THR A 518 22.93 23.25 -22.18
CA THR A 518 24.36 23.06 -21.90
C THR A 518 24.52 22.00 -20.81
N ILE A 519 24.97 20.81 -21.20
CA ILE A 519 25.22 19.68 -20.27
C ILE A 519 26.73 19.47 -20.17
N ASP A 520 27.33 20.11 -19.18
CA ASP A 520 28.75 20.01 -18.86
C ASP A 520 29.06 18.71 -18.07
N ASP A 521 30.35 18.49 -17.82
CA ASP A 521 30.77 17.29 -17.11
C ASP A 521 30.40 17.35 -15.62
N ALA A 522 30.34 18.53 -15.00
CA ALA A 522 29.89 18.69 -13.62
C ALA A 522 28.43 18.23 -13.43
N THR A 523 27.56 18.56 -14.38
CA THR A 523 26.19 18.06 -14.43
C THR A 523 26.15 16.54 -14.53
N MET A 524 26.99 15.93 -15.39
CA MET A 524 27.02 14.47 -15.54
C MET A 524 27.49 13.76 -14.26
N HIS A 525 28.51 14.28 -13.57
CA HIS A 525 28.92 13.75 -12.27
C HIS A 525 27.80 13.85 -11.23
N ARG A 526 27.00 14.92 -11.26
CA ARG A 526 25.82 15.05 -10.39
C ARG A 526 24.74 14.03 -10.73
N VAL A 527 24.45 13.81 -12.01
CA VAL A 527 23.51 12.77 -12.47
C VAL A 527 23.96 11.40 -12.04
N GLU A 528 25.26 11.09 -12.12
CA GLU A 528 25.82 9.82 -11.65
C GLU A 528 25.71 9.66 -10.13
N ALA A 529 26.04 10.70 -9.35
CA ALA A 529 25.91 10.69 -7.89
C ALA A 529 24.44 10.49 -7.45
N LEU A 530 23.52 11.24 -8.06
CA LEU A 530 22.08 11.07 -7.84
C LEU A 530 21.61 9.69 -8.29
N GLY A 531 22.13 9.18 -9.41
CA GLY A 531 21.82 7.85 -9.93
C GLY A 531 22.39 6.72 -9.08
N ALA A 532 23.35 6.96 -8.19
CA ALA A 532 23.79 5.99 -7.19
C ALA A 532 22.88 5.99 -5.95
N GLN A 533 22.29 7.14 -5.62
CA GLN A 533 21.38 7.30 -4.48
C GLN A 533 19.94 6.91 -4.83
N ASP A 534 19.42 7.39 -5.96
CA ASP A 534 18.03 7.34 -6.42
C ASP A 534 17.93 6.61 -7.76
N ASN A 535 18.17 5.30 -7.72
CA ASN A 535 18.31 4.47 -8.92
C ASN A 535 17.06 3.68 -9.32
N LEU A 536 15.90 4.03 -8.73
CA LEU A 536 14.62 3.40 -9.04
C LEU A 536 14.27 3.54 -10.54
N PHE A 537 13.48 2.60 -11.05
CA PHE A 537 12.89 2.68 -12.39
C PHE A 537 13.98 2.76 -13.48
N PRO A 538 14.79 1.70 -13.67
CA PRO A 538 15.92 1.71 -14.61
C PRO A 538 15.49 2.00 -16.06
N ASN A 539 14.25 1.67 -16.43
CA ASN A 539 13.70 1.84 -17.77
C ASN A 539 12.78 3.07 -17.92
N VAL A 540 12.86 4.06 -17.03
CA VAL A 540 11.92 5.20 -16.97
C VAL A 540 11.77 5.95 -18.31
N LEU A 541 12.84 6.05 -19.11
CA LEU A 541 12.78 6.70 -20.42
C LEU A 541 11.77 6.05 -21.37
N ARG A 542 11.61 4.72 -21.31
CA ARG A 542 10.63 4.00 -22.12
C ARG A 542 9.20 4.41 -21.75
N SER A 543 8.92 4.58 -20.46
CA SER A 543 7.62 5.05 -19.98
C SER A 543 7.35 6.49 -20.42
N ILE A 544 8.37 7.36 -20.49
CA ILE A 544 8.23 8.71 -21.06
C ILE A 544 7.90 8.62 -22.56
N GLU A 545 8.59 7.76 -23.31
CA GLU A 545 8.31 7.55 -24.74
C GLU A 545 6.86 7.09 -24.98
N GLU A 546 6.30 6.26 -24.10
CA GLU A 546 4.90 5.80 -24.15
C GLU A 546 3.89 6.94 -23.87
N VAL A 547 4.26 7.94 -23.07
CA VAL A 547 3.37 9.08 -22.73
C VAL A 547 3.40 10.18 -23.79
N VAL A 548 4.55 10.38 -24.43
CA VAL A 548 4.77 11.43 -25.46
C VAL A 548 4.23 11.01 -26.83
N ARG A 549 4.16 9.71 -27.11
CA ARG A 549 3.46 9.17 -28.29
C ARG A 549 1.94 9.32 -28.14
#